data_AF-A0A317FRJ6-F1
#
_entry.id   AF-A0A317FRJ6-F1
#
_cell.length_a   1.000
_cell.length_b   1.000
_cell.length_c   1.000
_cell.angle_alpha   90.00
_cell.angle_beta   90.00
_cell.angle_gamma   90.00
#
_symmetry.space_group_name_H-M   'P 1'
#
loop_
_entity.id
_entity.type
_entity.pdbx_description
1 polymer ?
#
loop_
_entity_poly.entity_id
_entity_poly.type
_entity_poly.pdbx_seq_one_letter_code
_entity_poly.pdbx_strand_id
1 'polypeptide(L)' 'MTKGYLKSTALIALCLTSSHIFALDVNTAFYSLDKDSNGTLSEAEAGEDALLHENFAQIDKNEDGQLSFDEFKQFVK' A
#
# COMPACT_ATOMS: atom_id res chain seq x y z
N MET A 1 37.21 -23.15 -42.86
CA MET A 1 37.17 -21.67 -42.81
C MET A 1 35.87 -21.20 -43.44
N THR A 2 34.86 -20.88 -42.63
CA THR A 2 33.68 -20.08 -43.00
C THR A 2 33.23 -19.34 -41.74
N LYS A 3 32.77 -18.11 -41.90
CA LYS A 3 32.84 -17.03 -40.91
C LYS A 3 31.44 -16.48 -40.64
N GLY A 4 31.13 -16.23 -39.36
CA GLY A 4 30.06 -15.36 -38.87
C GLY A 4 28.66 -15.97 -38.88
N TYR A 5 27.91 -15.80 -37.78
CA TYR A 5 26.59 -15.12 -37.69
C TYR A 5 26.10 -15.22 -36.23
N LEU A 6 26.35 -14.15 -35.48
CA LEU A 6 25.74 -13.82 -34.21
C LEU A 6 24.40 -13.13 -34.51
N LYS A 7 23.26 -13.85 -34.44
CA LYS A 7 21.85 -13.40 -34.31
C LYS A 7 21.04 -14.67 -34.05
N SER A 8 19.97 -14.78 -33.28
CA SER A 8 19.19 -13.91 -32.42
C SER A 8 18.10 -14.85 -31.87
N THR A 9 17.73 -14.64 -30.61
CA THR A 9 16.34 -14.75 -30.13
C THR A 9 15.52 -15.97 -30.58
N ALA A 10 15.39 -17.00 -29.74
CA ALA A 10 14.14 -17.75 -29.61
C ALA A 10 14.29 -18.82 -28.53
N LEU A 11 14.28 -18.42 -27.26
CA LEU A 11 13.70 -19.25 -26.21
C LEU A 11 13.30 -18.30 -25.10
N ILE A 12 12.14 -17.71 -25.34
CA ILE A 12 11.29 -17.03 -24.37
C ILE A 12 10.89 -18.09 -23.35
N ALA A 13 11.79 -18.40 -22.42
CA ALA A 13 11.44 -18.97 -21.13
C ALA A 13 10.82 -17.80 -20.35
N LEU A 14 9.51 -17.62 -20.33
CA LEU A 14 8.59 -18.40 -19.49
C LEU A 14 9.16 -18.65 -18.08
N CYS A 15 9.57 -17.58 -17.41
CA CYS A 15 9.54 -17.48 -15.95
C CYS A 15 8.89 -16.12 -15.64
N LEU A 16 7.59 -16.08 -15.36
CA LEU A 16 7.02 -16.33 -14.03
C LEU A 16 7.63 -15.44 -12.93
N THR A 17 7.69 -14.13 -13.13
CA THR A 17 7.57 -13.22 -11.98
C THR A 17 6.22 -12.54 -12.00
N SER A 18 5.18 -13.39 -11.98
CA SER A 18 3.91 -13.01 -11.39
C SER A 18 4.14 -12.81 -9.91
N SER A 19 4.48 -11.59 -9.51
CA SER A 19 4.21 -11.14 -8.15
C SER A 19 3.51 -9.81 -8.32
N HIS A 20 2.20 -9.86 -8.12
CA HIS A 20 1.29 -8.75 -8.25
C HIS A 20 1.85 -7.52 -7.52
N ILE A 21 2.20 -6.45 -8.22
CA ILE A 21 2.31 -5.12 -7.61
C ILE A 21 0.87 -4.62 -7.43
N PHE A 22 0.12 -5.29 -6.56
CA PHE A 22 -1.14 -4.79 -5.99
C PHE A 22 -1.01 -4.76 -4.47
N ALA A 23 0.20 -4.48 -3.97
CA ALA A 23 0.31 -3.72 -2.73
C ALA A 23 -0.12 -2.29 -3.08
N LEU A 24 -1.43 -2.08 -3.22
CA LEU A 24 -2.02 -0.76 -3.13
C LEU A 24 -1.58 -0.25 -1.76
N ASP A 25 -0.69 0.72 -1.80
CA ASP A 25 0.23 0.99 -0.70
C ASP A 25 -0.56 1.62 0.47
N VAL A 26 -1.13 0.76 1.32
CA VAL A 26 -1.79 1.12 2.59
C VAL A 26 -0.90 2.09 3.37
N ASN A 27 0.41 1.88 3.27
CA ASN A 27 1.45 2.71 3.83
C ASN A 27 1.48 4.12 3.22
N THR A 28 1.40 4.29 1.91
CA THR A 28 1.34 5.58 1.23
C THR A 28 0.03 6.29 1.53
N ALA A 29 -1.10 5.58 1.56
CA ALA A 29 -2.38 6.18 1.93
C ALA A 29 -2.33 6.73 3.36
N PHE A 30 -1.82 5.93 4.30
CA PHE A 30 -1.61 6.36 5.68
C PHE A 30 -0.68 7.57 5.78
N TYR A 31 0.51 7.50 5.19
CA TYR A 31 1.47 8.61 5.21
C TYR A 31 0.99 9.86 4.45
N SER A 32 0.04 9.73 3.52
CA SER A 32 -0.56 10.88 2.84
C SER A 32 -1.54 11.63 3.74
N LEU A 33 -2.16 10.92 4.69
CA LEU A 33 -3.11 11.47 5.66
C LEU A 33 -2.40 11.95 6.93
N ASP A 34 -1.33 11.28 7.37
CA ASP A 34 -0.50 11.61 8.54
C ASP A 34 0.33 12.88 8.27
N LYS A 35 -0.29 14.05 8.50
CA LYS A 35 0.28 15.36 8.17
C LYS A 35 1.38 15.76 9.14
N ASP A 36 1.24 15.38 10.40
CA ASP A 36 2.24 15.65 11.42
C ASP A 36 3.33 14.57 11.49
N SER A 37 3.18 13.49 10.73
CA SER A 37 4.13 12.36 10.65
C SER A 37 4.40 11.74 12.02
N ASN A 38 3.39 11.72 12.89
CA ASN A 38 3.49 11.17 14.23
C ASN A 38 3.32 9.64 14.26
N GLY A 39 2.91 9.02 13.14
CA GLY A 39 2.70 7.57 13.01
C GLY A 39 1.30 7.10 13.41
N THR A 40 0.36 8.01 13.59
CA THR A 40 -1.07 7.79 13.85
C THR A 40 -1.90 8.79 13.04
N LEU A 41 -3.17 8.49 12.78
CA LEU A 41 -4.09 9.44 12.14
C LEU A 41 -5.06 9.96 13.19
N SER A 42 -5.01 11.25 13.48
CA SER A 42 -6.02 11.88 14.31
C SER A 42 -7.40 11.84 13.64
N GLU A 43 -8.48 12.01 14.40
CA GLU A 43 -9.84 12.16 13.85
C GLU A 43 -9.92 13.24 12.75
N ALA A 44 -9.16 14.34 12.91
CA ALA A 44 -9.10 15.40 11.92
C ALA A 44 -8.44 14.95 10.60
N GLU A 45 -7.35 14.18 10.68
CA GLU A 45 -6.65 13.65 9.51
C GLU A 45 -7.40 12.51 8.85
N ALA A 46 -7.97 11.61 9.65
CA ALA A 46 -8.88 10.57 9.17
C ALA A 46 -10.15 11.18 8.57
N GLY A 47 -10.58 12.35 9.06
CA GLY A 47 -11.69 13.15 8.55
C GLY A 47 -11.51 13.65 7.11
N GLU A 48 -10.26 13.73 6.62
CA GLU A 48 -9.97 14.09 5.23
C GLU A 48 -10.38 12.98 4.25
N ASP A 49 -10.58 11.75 4.75
CA ASP A 49 -11.08 10.63 3.97
C ASP A 49 -12.45 10.17 4.48
N ALA A 50 -13.45 10.23 3.61
CA ALA A 50 -14.83 9.93 3.99
C ALA A 50 -15.01 8.48 4.48
N LEU A 51 -14.25 7.52 3.95
CA LEU A 51 -14.38 6.11 4.37
C LEU A 51 -13.79 5.92 5.77
N LEU A 52 -12.66 6.56 6.05
CA LEU A 52 -12.04 6.52 7.36
C LEU A 52 -12.87 7.23 8.41
N HIS A 53 -13.43 8.40 8.10
CA HIS A 53 -14.30 9.11 9.02
C HIS A 53 -15.55 8.31 9.39
N GLU A 54 -16.25 7.73 8.40
CA GLU A 54 -17.45 6.93 8.67
C GLU A 54 -17.16 5.66 9.46
N ASN A 55 -15.97 5.08 9.26
CA ASN A 55 -15.55 3.87 9.97
C ASN A 55 -14.67 4.18 11.19
N PHE A 56 -14.42 5.45 11.54
CA PHE A 56 -13.40 5.83 12.51
C PHE A 56 -13.59 5.11 13.84
N ALA A 57 -14.79 5.19 14.40
CA ALA A 57 -15.16 4.51 15.65
C ALA A 57 -15.12 2.97 15.57
N GLN A 58 -15.16 2.39 14.35
CA GLN A 58 -14.99 0.96 14.16
C GLN A 58 -13.51 0.55 14.04
N ILE A 59 -12.66 1.45 13.57
CA ILE A 59 -11.24 1.25 13.35
C ILE A 59 -10.47 1.53 14.65
N ASP A 60 -10.80 2.60 15.36
CA ASP A 60 -10.29 2.98 16.68
C ASP A 60 -10.77 1.96 17.73
N LYS A 61 -9.97 0.91 17.94
CA LYS A 61 -10.32 -0.20 18.85
C LYS A 61 -9.98 0.11 20.29
N ASN A 62 -8.98 0.95 20.50
CA ASN A 62 -8.54 1.39 21.82
C ASN A 62 -9.27 2.64 22.30
N GLU A 63 -10.14 3.24 21.46
CA GLU A 63 -10.94 4.42 21.75
C GLU A 63 -10.08 5.60 22.23
N ASP A 64 -8.88 5.73 21.67
CA ASP A 64 -7.93 6.77 22.04
C ASP A 64 -8.08 8.06 21.22
N GLY A 65 -8.99 8.06 20.23
CA GLY A 65 -9.27 9.19 19.36
C GLY A 65 -8.27 9.34 18.21
N GLN A 66 -7.43 8.34 17.95
CA GLN A 66 -6.45 8.29 16.87
C GLN A 66 -6.41 6.88 16.26
N LEU A 67 -6.14 6.78 14.97
CA LEU A 67 -5.96 5.51 14.29
C LEU A 67 -4.48 5.19 14.21
N SER A 68 -4.06 4.14 14.91
CA SER A 68 -2.71 3.62 14.74
C SER A 68 -2.53 2.98 13.35
N PHE A 69 -1.28 2.88 12.90
CA PHE A 69 -0.96 2.21 11.64
C PHE A 69 -1.51 0.78 11.58
N ASP A 70 -1.48 0.05 12.69
CA ASP A 70 -2.00 -1.32 12.79
C ASP A 70 -3.52 -1.39 12.65
N GLU A 71 -4.25 -0.42 13.21
CA GLU A 71 -5.72 -0.33 13.08
C GLU A 71 -6.12 0.05 11.66
N PHE A 72 -5.44 1.06 11.08
CA PHE A 72 -5.63 1.44 9.69
C PHE A 72 -5.37 0.25 8.75
N LYS A 73 -4.28 -0.48 8.99
CA LYS A 73 -3.93 -1.66 8.19
C LYS A 73 -4.93 -2.79 8.33
N GLN A 74 -5.55 -2.96 9.50
CA GLN A 74 -6.62 -3.94 9.69
C GLN A 74 -7.90 -3.56 8.94
N PHE A 75 -8.18 -2.26 8.78
CA PHE A 75 -9.33 -1.78 8.02
C PHE A 75 -9.17 -1.94 6.51
N VAL A 76 -7.99 -1.64 5.98
CA VAL A 76 -7.73 -1.67 4.52
C VAL A 76 -7.48 -3.11 3.99
N LYS A 77 -7.25 -4.07 4.88
CA LYS A 77 -6.98 -5.47 4.54
C LYS A 77 -8.24 -6.29 4.33
#